data_AF-E8K2N3-F1
#
_entry.id   AF-E8K2N3-F1
#
_cell.length_a   1.000
_cell.length_b   1.000
_cell.length_c   1.000
_cell.angle_alpha   90.00
_cell.angle_beta   90.00
_cell.angle_gamma   90.00
#
_symmetry.space_group_name_H-M   'P 1'
#
loop_
_entity.id
_entity.type
_entity.pdbx_description
1 polymer ?
#
loop_
_entity_poly.entity_id
_entity_poly.type
_entity_poly.pdbx_seq_one_letter_code
_entity_poly.pdbx_strand_id
1 'polypeptide(L)' 'MKSSYKSITRGNQLYTEDGEELYIDPTSQKRTFHTQYEPGFIVAREKSPLELLIENKELLNK' A
#
# COMPACT_ATOMS: atom_id res chain seq x y z
N MET A 1 -11.36 -13.74 18.89
CA MET A 1 -10.26 -13.93 17.92
C MET A 1 -9.86 -12.55 17.42
N LYS A 2 -8.66 -12.05 17.78
CA LYS A 2 -8.13 -10.83 17.17
C LYS A 2 -7.41 -11.27 15.90
N SER A 3 -8.03 -11.05 14.75
CA SER A 3 -7.34 -11.17 13.46
C SER A 3 -6.32 -10.03 13.39
N SER A 4 -5.10 -10.30 13.86
CA SER A 4 -3.98 -9.37 13.72
C SER A 4 -3.51 -9.43 12.27
N TYR A 5 -3.96 -8.49 11.45
CA TYR A 5 -3.42 -8.30 10.11
C TYR A 5 -1.93 -8.00 10.24
N LYS A 6 -1.10 -8.98 9.88
CA LYS A 6 0.34 -8.79 9.75
C LYS A 6 0.56 -7.90 8.52
N SER A 7 0.73 -6.59 8.73
CA SER A 7 0.91 -5.64 7.65
C SER A 7 2.21 -5.96 6.90
N ILE A 8 2.09 -6.28 5.61
CA ILE A 8 3.24 -6.45 4.73
C ILE A 8 3.74 -5.06 4.36
N THR A 9 4.78 -4.61 5.04
CA THR A 9 5.43 -3.33 4.73
C THR A 9 6.81 -3.58 4.16
N ARG A 10 6.94 -3.57 2.82
CA ARG A 10 8.18 -3.06 2.19
C ARG A 10 8.11 -2.66 0.71
N GLY A 11 7.62 -1.45 0.47
CA GLY A 11 7.83 -0.68 -0.76
C GLY A 11 7.81 0.81 -0.39
N ASN A 12 8.43 1.66 -1.20
CA ASN A 12 8.48 3.09 -0.91
C ASN A 12 7.08 3.69 -1.05
N GLN A 13 6.66 4.46 -0.04
CA GLN A 13 5.48 5.31 -0.15
C GLN A 13 5.77 6.41 -1.16
N LEU A 14 4.79 6.70 -2.01
CA LEU A 14 4.90 7.73 -3.02
C LEU A 14 4.36 9.07 -2.50
N TYR A 15 4.96 10.15 -3.00
CA TYR A 15 4.62 11.52 -2.66
C TYR A 15 4.52 12.35 -3.94
N THR A 16 3.86 13.51 -3.86
CA THR A 16 3.96 14.56 -4.87
C THR A 16 5.33 15.24 -4.80
N GLU A 17 5.67 16.04 -5.81
CA GLU A 17 6.89 16.86 -5.83
C GLU A 17 6.95 17.83 -4.62
N ASP A 18 5.79 18.31 -4.16
CA ASP A 18 5.65 19.19 -3.00
C ASP A 18 5.72 18.42 -1.65
N GLY A 19 5.81 17.09 -1.69
CA GLY A 19 5.94 16.22 -0.51
C GLY A 19 4.62 15.76 0.10
N GLU A 20 3.49 15.91 -0.59
CA GLU A 20 2.20 15.38 -0.11
C GLU A 20 2.10 13.87 -0.34
N GLU A 21 1.57 13.14 0.63
CA GLU A 21 1.39 11.70 0.53
C GLU A 21 0.37 11.32 -0.56
N LEU A 22 0.67 10.24 -1.29
CA LEU A 22 -0.25 9.69 -2.28
C LEU A 22 -0.95 8.42 -1.79
N TYR A 23 -2.20 8.29 -2.23
CA TYR A 23 -3.09 7.17 -1.96
C TYR A 23 -3.70 6.65 -3.27
N ILE A 24 -4.13 5.40 -3.28
CA ILE A 24 -4.78 4.74 -4.40
C ILE A 24 -6.04 4.02 -3.93
N ASP A 25 -7.09 4.10 -4.73
CA ASP A 25 -8.27 3.25 -4.58
C ASP A 25 -7.95 1.82 -5.06
N PRO A 26 -7.87 0.81 -4.17
CA PRO A 26 -7.58 -0.57 -4.57
C PRO A 26 -8.72 -1.22 -5.34
N THR A 27 -9.92 -0.63 -5.34
CA THR A 27 -11.10 -1.13 -6.06
C THR A 27 -11.18 -0.58 -7.49
N SER A 28 -10.49 0.52 -7.76
CA SER A 28 -10.40 1.10 -9.09
C SER A 28 -9.52 0.23 -10.00
N GLN A 29 -10.02 -0.12 -11.18
CA GLN A 29 -9.21 -0.78 -12.22
C GLN A 29 -8.08 0.12 -12.73
N LYS A 30 -8.22 1.45 -12.59
CA LYS A 30 -7.20 2.42 -12.93
C LYS A 30 -6.39 2.75 -11.69
N ARG A 31 -5.06 2.74 -11.80
CA ARG A 31 -4.15 3.25 -10.76
C ARG A 31 -4.21 4.78 -10.69
N THR A 32 -5.33 5.30 -10.19
CA THR A 32 -5.49 6.73 -9.93
C THR A 32 -4.85 7.06 -8.59
N PHE A 33 -4.04 8.11 -8.56
CA PHE A 33 -3.44 8.63 -7.33
C PHE A 33 -4.26 9.79 -6.77
N HIS A 34 -4.35 9.85 -5.45
CA HIS A 34 -5.09 10.85 -4.70
C HIS A 34 -4.19 11.40 -3.60
N THR A 35 -4.20 12.71 -3.37
CA THR A 35 -3.47 13.35 -2.27
C THR A 35 -4.29 13.40 -0.97
N GLN A 36 -5.59 13.10 -1.04
CA GLN A 36 -6.49 13.01 0.11
C GLN A 36 -6.78 11.55 0.46
N TYR A 37 -6.73 11.24 1.76
CA TYR A 37 -7.09 9.93 2.28
C TYR A 37 -8.61 9.79 2.40
N GLU A 38 -9.18 8.79 1.72
CA GLU A 38 -10.57 8.38 1.88
C GLU A 38 -10.65 6.96 2.48
N PRO A 39 -11.66 6.66 3.32
CA PRO A 39 -11.89 5.29 3.80
C PRO A 39 -12.02 4.32 2.61
N GLY A 40 -11.10 3.35 2.55
CA GLY A 40 -11.02 2.39 1.44
C GLY A 40 -9.79 2.60 0.55
N PHE A 41 -9.18 3.79 0.56
CA PHE A 41 -7.90 4.01 -0.11
C PHE A 41 -6.76 3.35 0.67
N ILE A 42 -5.73 2.95 -0.06
CA ILE A 42 -4.48 2.44 0.49
C ILE A 42 -3.33 3.35 0.11
N VAL A 43 -2.25 3.33 0.89
CA VAL A 43 -1.03 4.08 0.59
C VAL A 43 -0.50 3.70 -0.79
N ALA A 44 -0.22 4.70 -1.62
CA ALA A 44 0.42 4.50 -2.92
C ALA A 44 1.88 4.06 -2.69
N ARG A 45 2.25 2.93 -3.28
CA ARG A 45 3.60 2.36 -3.17
C ARG A 45 4.18 2.11 -4.55
N GLU A 46 5.50 2.15 -4.63
CA GLU A 46 6.27 1.84 -5.84
C GLU A 46 6.01 0.40 -6.33
N LYS A 47 5.85 -0.54 -5.40
CA LYS A 47 5.64 -1.97 -5.67
C LYS A 47 4.18 -2.37 -5.49
N SER A 48 3.70 -3.29 -6.31
CA SER A 48 2.35 -3.84 -6.18
C SER A 48 2.20 -4.69 -4.90
N PRO A 49 0.98 -4.84 -4.35
CA PRO A 49 0.75 -5.70 -3.20
C PRO A 49 1.30 -7.14 -3.35
N LEU A 50 1.30 -7.69 -4.57
CA LEU A 50 1.82 -9.04 -4.82
C LEU A 50 3.35 -9.10 -4.76
N GLU A 51 4.05 -8.12 -5.34
CA GLU A 51 5.51 -8.02 -5.23
C GLU A 51 5.92 -7.85 -3.76
N LEU A 52 5.19 -7.04 -3.02
CA LEU A 52 5.38 -6.87 -1.58
C LEU A 52 5.18 -8.18 -0.81
N LEU A 53 4.13 -8.94 -1.12
CA LEU A 53 3.87 -10.27 -0.55
C LEU A 53 5.04 -11.22 -0.79
N ILE A 54 5.54 -11.27 -2.02
CA ILE A 54 6.66 -12.14 -2.42
C ILE A 54 7.95 -11.74 -1.69
N GLU A 55 8.25 -10.44 -1.61
CA GLU A 55 9.44 -9.92 -0.94
C GLU A 55 9.44 -10.17 0.57
N ASN A 56 8.26 -10.09 1.19
CA ASN A 56 8.10 -10.25 2.62
C ASN A 56 7.64 -11.67 3.00
N LYS A 57 7.70 -12.65 2.08
CA LYS A 57 7.21 -14.01 2.32
C LYS A 57 7.78 -14.66 3.59
N GLU A 58 9.04 -14.39 3.90
CA GLU A 58 9.74 -14.92 5.10
C GLU A 58 9.22 -14.28 6.39
N LEU A 59 8.70 -13.06 6.31
CA LEU A 59 8.05 -12.40 7.44
C LEU A 59 6.66 -12.96 7.69
N LEU A 60 6.01 -13.64 6.74
CA LEU A 60 4.65 -14.16 6.92
C LEU A 60 4.60 -15.41 7.80
N ASN A 61 5.68 -16.20 7.84
CA ASN A 61 5.75 -17.50 8.55
C ASN A 61 6.25 -17.39 10.01
N LYS A 62 6.09 -16.22 10.64
CA LYS A 62 6.45 -15.93 12.05
C LYS A 62 5.20 -15.68 12.88
#